data_AF-A0A832F2C2-F1
#
_entry.id   AF-A0A832F2C2-F1
#
_cell.length_a   1.000
_cell.length_b   1.000
_cell.length_c   1.000
_cell.angle_alpha   90.00
_cell.angle_beta   90.00
_cell.angle_gamma   90.00
#
_symmetry.space_group_name_H-M   'P 1'
#
loop_
_entity.id
_entity.type
_entity.pdbx_description
1 polymer ?
#
loop_
_entity_poly.entity_id
_entity_poly.type
_entity_poly.pdbx_seq_one_letter_code
_entity_poly.pdbx_strand_id
1 'polypeptide(L)'
;MGTYSYNLLVSANKVKSILKYTIVTSLVEFALMPVLIPEFKGVGLTALLFVVAPLVGNVMYINGLRSMFGISIRVKKILRVVLANVISFAFVFIASLLIGNYMIPLLIVSVLIVLAVYPPVLALVKGLQKNDVEIVKSATKDVPVIGNFVAYLLEYSERFMR
;
A
#
# COMPACT_ATOMS: atom_id res chain seq x y z
N MET A 1 4.69 3.19 2.64
CA MET A 1 4.13 4.56 2.62
C MET A 1 4.82 5.50 3.61
N GLY A 2 5.16 5.06 4.84
CA GLY A 2 5.94 5.87 5.79
C GLY A 2 7.30 6.38 5.29
N THR A 3 8.00 5.62 4.43
CA THR A 3 9.32 5.99 3.90
C THR A 3 9.31 7.29 3.09
N TYR A 4 8.27 7.55 2.29
CA TYR A 4 8.19 8.78 1.50
C TYR A 4 7.87 10.00 2.37
N SER A 5 6.95 9.84 3.33
CA SER A 5 6.63 10.89 4.30
C SER A 5 7.82 11.20 5.21
N TYR A 6 8.57 10.18 5.62
CA TYR A 6 9.82 10.30 6.35
C TYR A 6 10.85 11.08 5.53
N ASN A 7 11.09 10.69 4.28
CA ASN A 7 12.06 11.36 3.40
C ASN A 7 11.71 12.84 3.18
N LEU A 8 10.42 13.17 3.02
CA LEU A 8 9.96 14.55 2.92
C LEU A 8 10.27 15.35 4.19
N LEU A 9 10.01 14.79 5.37
CA LEU A 9 10.33 15.44 6.64
C LEU A 9 11.84 15.58 6.87
N VAL A 10 12.64 14.60 6.45
CA VAL A 10 14.11 14.68 6.47
C VAL A 10 14.58 15.81 5.56
N SER A 11 14.10 15.88 4.32
CA SER A 11 14.45 16.96 3.38
C SER A 11 14.03 18.36 3.87
N ALA A 12 12.99 18.43 4.71
CA ALA A 12 12.52 19.66 5.33
C ALA A 12 13.19 19.96 6.69
N ASN A 13 14.25 19.24 7.05
CA ASN A 13 14.97 19.37 8.33
C ASN A 13 14.09 19.20 9.58
N LYS A 14 13.02 18.40 9.51
CA LYS A 14 12.08 18.13 10.62
C LYS A 14 12.44 16.89 11.44
N VAL A 15 13.74 16.68 11.71
CA VAL A 15 14.26 15.49 12.41
C VAL A 15 13.68 15.32 13.81
N LYS A 16 13.42 16.41 14.55
CA LYS A 16 12.80 16.35 15.89
C LYS A 16 11.39 15.76 15.86
N SER A 17 10.60 16.06 14.81
CA SER A 17 9.25 15.51 14.66
C SER A 17 9.28 14.03 14.33
N ILE A 18 10.23 13.61 13.51
CA ILE A 18 10.49 12.19 13.21
C ILE A 18 10.80 11.42 14.49
N LEU A 19 11.76 11.89 15.30
CA LEU A 19 12.12 11.26 16.57
C LEU A 19 10.91 11.15 17.51
N LYS A 20 10.10 12.22 17.61
CA LYS A 20 8.87 12.20 18.40
C LYS A 20 7.91 11.10 17.93
N TYR A 21 7.70 10.96 16.62
CA TYR A 21 6.79 9.95 16.08
C TYR A 21 7.32 8.52 16.28
N THR A 22 8.63 8.31 16.13
CA THR A 22 9.26 7.02 16.43
C THR A 22 9.09 6.65 17.89
N ILE A 23 9.34 7.57 18.83
CA ILE A 23 9.14 7.32 20.27
C ILE A 23 7.69 6.93 20.57
N VAL A 24 6.71 7.67 20.04
CA VAL A 24 5.30 7.33 20.26
C VAL A 24 4.96 5.97 19.66
N THR A 25 5.46 5.65 18.47
CA THR A 25 5.23 4.35 17.83
C THR A 25 5.80 3.21 18.69
N SER A 26 7.03 3.35 19.19
CA SER A 26 7.66 2.37 20.08
C SER A 26 6.95 2.23 21.42
N LEU A 27 6.39 3.32 21.97
CA LEU A 27 5.57 3.24 23.19
C LEU A 27 4.27 2.47 22.95
N VAL A 28 3.63 2.66 21.79
CA VAL A 28 2.42 1.89 21.43
C VAL A 28 2.76 0.41 21.22
N GLU A 29 3.87 0.10 20.56
CA GLU A 29 4.37 -1.27 20.45
C GLU A 29 4.58 -1.88 21.84
N PHE A 30 5.31 -1.19 22.71
CA PHE A 30 5.61 -1.66 24.06
C PHE A 30 4.36 -1.88 24.91
N ALA A 31 3.37 -0.99 24.80
CA ALA A 31 2.09 -1.12 25.50
C ALA A 31 1.25 -2.31 25.00
N LEU A 32 1.33 -2.64 23.71
CA LEU A 32 0.53 -3.72 23.11
C LEU A 32 1.21 -5.09 23.15
N MET A 33 2.54 -5.13 23.27
CA MET A 33 3.31 -6.38 23.43
C MET A 33 2.75 -7.34 24.51
N PRO A 34 2.46 -6.91 25.76
CA PRO A 34 1.98 -7.81 26.81
C PRO A 34 0.57 -8.36 26.56
N VAL A 35 -0.19 -7.79 25.62
CA VAL A 35 -1.53 -8.28 25.26
C VAL A 35 -1.46 -9.18 24.04
N LEU A 36 -0.77 -8.74 22.97
CA LEU A 36 -0.76 -9.44 21.69
C LEU A 36 0.15 -10.67 21.69
N ILE A 37 1.31 -10.61 22.35
CA ILE A 37 2.29 -11.70 22.30
C ILE A 37 1.82 -12.93 23.09
N PRO A 38 1.28 -12.82 24.32
CA PRO A 38 0.83 -14.01 25.05
C PRO A 38 -0.35 -14.72 24.36
N GLU A 39 -1.32 -13.97 23.86
CA GLU A 39 -2.53 -14.51 23.22
C GLU A 39 -2.26 -15.09 21.83
N PHE A 40 -1.49 -14.38 20.99
CA PHE A 40 -1.31 -14.72 19.58
C PHE A 40 0.12 -15.19 19.24
N LYS A 41 1.02 -15.28 20.22
CA LYS A 41 2.42 -15.75 20.07
C LYS A 41 3.14 -15.02 18.92
N GLY A 42 3.76 -15.77 18.01
CA GLY A 42 4.46 -15.22 16.85
C GLY A 42 3.55 -14.45 15.89
N VAL A 43 2.26 -14.78 15.80
CA VAL A 43 1.29 -14.02 15.00
C VAL A 43 1.05 -12.65 15.62
N GLY A 44 0.93 -12.59 16.95
CA GLY A 44 0.79 -11.34 17.69
C GLY A 44 1.99 -10.40 17.49
N LEU A 45 3.21 -10.95 17.57
CA LEU A 45 4.42 -10.19 17.28
C LEU A 45 4.46 -9.72 15.81
N THR A 46 4.07 -10.57 14.86
CA THR A 46 4.03 -10.21 13.44
C THR A 46 3.01 -9.09 13.18
N ALA A 47 1.82 -9.19 13.75
CA ALA A 47 0.79 -8.15 13.64
C ALA A 47 1.27 -6.83 14.26
N LEU A 48 1.94 -6.88 15.40
CA LEU A 48 2.50 -5.70 16.06
C LEU A 48 3.49 -4.96 15.13
N LEU A 49 4.50 -5.68 14.62
CA LEU A 49 5.61 -5.12 13.86
C LEU A 49 5.24 -4.70 12.43
N PHE A 50 4.36 -5.47 11.77
CA PHE A 50 4.07 -5.27 10.34
C PHE A 50 2.72 -4.61 10.08
N VAL A 51 1.83 -4.54 11.07
CA VAL A 51 0.51 -3.93 10.92
C VAL A 51 0.38 -2.74 11.85
N VAL A 52 0.46 -2.95 13.16
CA VAL A 52 0.15 -1.91 14.15
C VAL A 52 1.16 -0.75 14.09
N ALA A 53 2.44 -1.04 14.25
CA ALA A 53 3.46 0.00 14.31
C ALA A 53 3.57 0.80 13.00
N PRO A 54 3.56 0.18 11.80
CA PRO A 54 3.52 0.92 10.55
C PRO A 54 2.26 1.77 10.41
N LEU A 55 1.10 1.28 10.85
CA LEU A 55 -0.15 2.06 10.81
C LEU A 55 -0.09 3.29 11.71
N VAL A 56 0.34 3.12 12.96
CA VAL A 56 0.50 4.24 13.91
C VAL A 56 1.48 5.27 13.35
N GLY A 57 2.65 4.81 12.90
CA GLY A 57 3.64 5.67 12.26
C GLY A 57 3.05 6.41 11.07
N ASN A 58 2.40 5.71 10.13
CA ASN A 58 1.78 6.32 8.95
C ASN A 58 0.78 7.42 9.34
N VAL A 59 -0.10 7.17 10.31
CA VAL A 59 -1.09 8.16 10.78
C VAL A 59 -0.38 9.39 11.36
N MET A 60 0.63 9.21 12.19
CA MET A 60 1.39 10.32 12.79
C MET A 60 2.13 11.14 11.73
N TYR A 61 2.84 10.48 10.81
CA TYR A 61 3.57 11.15 9.73
C TYR A 61 2.65 11.92 8.81
N ILE A 62 1.52 11.32 8.41
CA ILE A 62 0.53 11.96 7.54
C ILE A 62 -0.11 13.17 8.23
N ASN A 63 -0.50 13.04 9.52
CA ASN A 63 -1.06 14.16 10.27
C ASN A 63 -0.03 15.29 10.48
N GLY A 64 1.23 14.94 10.72
CA GLY A 64 2.34 15.89 10.77
C GLY A 64 2.50 16.66 9.47
N LEU A 65 2.52 15.95 8.33
CA LEU A 65 2.60 16.57 7.01
C LEU A 65 1.40 17.47 6.70
N ARG A 66 0.19 17.04 7.07
CA ARG A 66 -1.03 17.85 6.91
C ARG A 66 -0.96 19.16 7.68
N SER A 67 -0.47 19.12 8.92
CA SER A 67 -0.32 20.31 9.77
C SER A 67 0.79 21.24 9.27
N MET A 68 1.94 20.69 8.82
CA MET A 68 3.10 21.49 8.43
C MET A 68 3.04 22.03 7.00
N PHE A 69 2.46 21.28 6.07
CA PHE A 69 2.49 21.58 4.63
C PHE A 69 1.10 21.76 4.03
N GLY A 70 0.03 21.68 4.82
CA GLY A 70 -1.35 21.82 4.33
C GLY A 70 -1.79 20.72 3.37
N ILE A 71 -1.09 19.59 3.32
CA ILE A 71 -1.39 18.49 2.38
C ILE A 71 -2.74 17.87 2.73
N SER A 72 -3.67 17.88 1.77
CA SER A 72 -4.96 17.21 1.91
C SER A 72 -4.88 15.76 1.43
N ILE A 73 -5.33 14.84 2.28
CA ILE A 73 -5.41 13.42 1.93
C ILE A 73 -6.70 13.21 1.14
N ARG A 74 -6.59 12.64 -0.05
CA ARG A 74 -7.75 12.22 -0.84
C ARG A 74 -8.29 10.87 -0.33
N VAL A 75 -8.95 10.89 0.84
CA VAL A 75 -9.49 9.68 1.50
C VAL A 75 -10.38 8.87 0.56
N LYS A 76 -11.19 9.55 -0.27
CA LYS A 76 -12.03 8.91 -1.30
C LYS A 76 -11.21 8.06 -2.28
N LYS A 77 -10.00 8.49 -2.63
CA LYS A 77 -9.10 7.74 -3.52
C LYS A 77 -8.53 6.53 -2.81
N ILE A 78 -8.15 6.65 -1.53
CA ILE A 78 -7.70 5.51 -0.71
C ILE A 78 -8.79 4.44 -0.65
N LEU A 79 -10.03 4.84 -0.35
CA LEU A 79 -11.17 3.90 -0.30
C LEU A 79 -11.41 3.19 -1.64
N ARG A 80 -11.28 3.89 -2.76
CA ARG A 80 -11.37 3.27 -4.10
C ARG A 80 -10.26 2.26 -4.35
N VAL A 81 -9.02 2.56 -3.96
CA VAL A 81 -7.90 1.61 -4.06
C VAL A 81 -8.15 0.38 -3.19
N VAL A 82 -8.64 0.56 -1.96
CA VAL A 82 -9.03 -0.56 -1.08
C VAL A 82 -10.13 -1.39 -1.73
N LEU A 83 -11.16 -0.75 -2.29
CA LEU A 83 -12.25 -1.43 -2.98
C LEU A 83 -11.76 -2.21 -4.21
N ALA A 84 -10.79 -1.69 -4.98
CA ALA A 84 -10.17 -2.43 -6.07
C ALA A 84 -9.43 -3.69 -5.58
N ASN A 85 -8.75 -3.60 -4.43
CA ASN A 85 -8.08 -4.74 -3.81
C ASN A 85 -9.11 -5.80 -3.35
N VAL A 86 -10.21 -5.38 -2.74
CA VAL A 86 -11.29 -6.31 -2.29
C VAL A 86 -11.90 -7.05 -3.48
N ILE A 87 -12.19 -6.35 -4.57
CA ILE A 87 -12.71 -6.97 -5.80
C ILE A 87 -11.69 -7.95 -6.38
N SER A 88 -10.42 -7.54 -6.50
CA SER A 88 -9.35 -8.40 -7.03
C SER A 88 -9.14 -9.65 -6.18
N PHE A 89 -9.24 -9.50 -4.85
CA PHE A 89 -9.18 -10.61 -3.90
C PHE A 89 -10.33 -11.61 -4.12
N ALA A 90 -11.54 -11.15 -4.45
CA ALA A 90 -12.64 -12.06 -4.74
C ALA A 90 -12.33 -13.00 -5.93
N PHE A 91 -11.65 -12.51 -6.97
CA PHE A 91 -11.22 -13.36 -8.10
C PHE A 91 -10.16 -14.38 -7.68
N VAL A 92 -9.18 -13.97 -6.87
CA VAL A 92 -8.17 -14.89 -6.31
C VAL A 92 -8.83 -15.94 -5.43
N PHE A 93 -9.81 -15.55 -4.61
CA PHE A 93 -10.55 -16.45 -3.74
C PHE A 93 -11.33 -17.48 -4.56
N ILE A 94 -12.03 -17.08 -5.62
CA ILE A 94 -12.71 -18.00 -6.54
C ILE A 94 -11.71 -18.99 -7.16
N ALA A 95 -10.54 -18.51 -7.61
CA ALA A 95 -9.51 -19.38 -8.14
C ALA A 95 -8.96 -20.38 -7.10
N SER A 96 -8.86 -19.97 -5.83
CA SER A 96 -8.46 -20.85 -4.74
C SER A 96 -9.44 -22.00 -4.50
N LEU A 97 -10.75 -21.75 -4.66
CA LEU A 97 -11.76 -22.79 -4.54
C LEU A 97 -11.68 -23.81 -5.69
N LEU A 98 -11.28 -23.37 -6.89
CA LEU A 98 -11.18 -24.24 -8.08
C LEU A 98 -9.91 -25.08 -8.10
N ILE A 99 -8.78 -24.52 -7.68
CA ILE A 99 -7.46 -25.17 -7.72
C ILE A 99 -7.24 -26.06 -6.48
N GLY A 100 -7.94 -25.80 -5.38
CA GLY A 100 -7.77 -26.55 -4.14
C GLY A 100 -6.41 -26.33 -3.48
N ASN A 101 -5.83 -27.41 -2.92
CA ASN A 101 -4.63 -27.32 -2.06
C ASN A 101 -3.27 -27.35 -2.79
N TYR A 102 -3.24 -27.25 -4.12
CA TYR A 102 -1.98 -27.21 -4.85
C TYR A 102 -1.29 -25.84 -4.70
N MET A 103 -0.37 -25.73 -3.76
CA MET A 103 0.25 -24.47 -3.36
C MET A 103 0.97 -23.74 -4.50
N ILE A 104 1.79 -24.45 -5.29
CA ILE A 104 2.58 -23.82 -6.37
C ILE A 104 1.67 -23.33 -7.52
N PRO A 105 0.77 -24.17 -8.09
CA PRO A 105 -0.19 -23.71 -9.09
C PRO A 105 -1.08 -22.56 -8.59
N LEU A 106 -1.54 -22.63 -7.34
CA LEU A 106 -2.36 -21.58 -6.75
C LEU A 106 -1.62 -20.23 -6.70
N LEU A 107 -0.35 -20.22 -6.28
CA LEU A 107 0.45 -19.00 -6.25
C LEU A 107 0.62 -18.40 -7.65
N ILE A 108 0.97 -19.22 -8.64
CA ILE A 108 1.16 -18.76 -10.02
C ILE A 108 -0.13 -18.17 -10.57
N VAL A 109 -1.26 -18.87 -10.42
CA VAL A 109 -2.55 -18.39 -10.92
C VAL A 109 -2.99 -17.14 -10.16
N SER A 110 -2.76 -17.05 -8.85
CA SER A 110 -3.10 -15.86 -8.06
C SER A 110 -2.33 -14.63 -8.54
N VAL A 111 -1.02 -14.77 -8.83
CA VAL A 111 -0.20 -13.67 -9.37
C VAL A 111 -0.72 -13.23 -10.74
N LEU A 112 -1.02 -14.19 -11.62
CA LEU A 112 -1.57 -13.89 -12.94
C LEU A 112 -2.92 -13.17 -12.86
N ILE A 113 -3.81 -13.61 -11.97
CA ILE A 113 -5.10 -12.95 -11.72
C ILE A 113 -4.89 -11.55 -11.22
N VAL A 114 -4.02 -11.32 -10.23
CA VAL A 114 -3.76 -9.97 -9.72
C VAL A 114 -3.22 -9.08 -10.83
N LEU A 115 -2.25 -9.54 -11.63
CA LEU A 115 -1.71 -8.76 -12.75
C LEU A 115 -2.75 -8.45 -13.84
N ALA A 116 -3.68 -9.37 -14.11
CA ALA A 116 -4.69 -9.19 -15.15
C ALA A 116 -5.91 -8.38 -14.68
N VAL A 117 -6.32 -8.56 -13.42
CA VAL A 117 -7.60 -8.06 -12.86
C VAL A 117 -7.40 -6.77 -12.07
N TYR A 118 -6.32 -6.65 -11.29
CA TYR A 118 -6.13 -5.47 -10.43
C TYR A 118 -6.04 -4.16 -11.24
N PRO A 119 -5.23 -4.06 -12.31
CA PRO A 119 -5.15 -2.83 -13.10
C PRO A 119 -6.49 -2.35 -13.69
N PRO A 120 -7.30 -3.19 -14.36
CA PRO A 120 -8.60 -2.76 -14.90
C PRO A 120 -9.60 -2.44 -13.79
N VAL A 121 -9.64 -3.22 -12.71
CA VAL A 121 -10.52 -2.92 -11.58
C VAL A 121 -10.16 -1.57 -10.96
N LEU A 122 -8.87 -1.28 -10.79
CA LEU A 122 -8.38 -0.01 -10.25
C LEU A 122 -8.78 1.19 -11.13
N ALA A 123 -8.75 1.02 -12.46
CA ALA A 123 -9.25 1.99 -13.42
C ALA A 123 -10.77 2.18 -13.31
N LEU A 124 -11.54 1.09 -13.29
CA LEU A 124 -13.02 1.11 -13.23
C LEU A 124 -13.56 1.78 -11.97
N VAL A 125 -12.94 1.54 -10.81
CA VAL A 125 -13.34 2.19 -9.55
C VAL A 125 -12.86 3.64 -9.44
N LYS A 126 -12.20 4.17 -10.48
CA LYS A 126 -11.57 5.50 -10.52
C LYS A 126 -10.54 5.67 -9.40
N GLY A 127 -9.84 4.58 -9.06
CA GLY A 127 -8.70 4.56 -8.15
C GLY A 127 -7.42 5.07 -8.83
N LEU A 128 -7.35 4.91 -10.15
CA LEU A 128 -6.32 5.47 -11.04
C LEU A 128 -6.94 6.55 -11.94
N GLN A 129 -6.30 7.71 -12.05
CA GLN A 129 -6.67 8.79 -12.97
C GLN A 129 -5.52 9.06 -13.95
N LYS A 130 -5.80 9.72 -15.09
CA LYS A 130 -4.78 10.07 -16.10
C LYS A 130 -3.57 10.79 -15.50
N ASN A 131 -3.79 11.78 -14.65
CA ASN A 131 -2.71 12.51 -13.98
C ASN A 131 -1.83 11.58 -13.13
N ASP A 132 -2.41 10.54 -12.52
CA ASP A 132 -1.63 9.57 -11.74
C ASP A 132 -0.77 8.70 -12.64
N VAL A 133 -1.30 8.30 -13.80
CA VAL A 133 -0.56 7.53 -14.80
C VAL A 133 0.62 8.32 -15.36
N GLU A 134 0.42 9.59 -15.68
CA GLU A 134 1.49 10.49 -16.12
C GLU A 134 2.58 10.65 -15.06
N ILE A 135 2.18 10.84 -13.79
CA ILE A 135 3.14 10.93 -12.67
C ILE A 135 3.96 9.64 -12.58
N VAL A 136 3.31 8.47 -12.59
CA VAL A 136 4.02 7.19 -12.48
C VAL A 136 4.93 6.97 -13.69
N LYS A 137 4.46 7.26 -14.90
CA LYS A 137 5.24 7.13 -16.14
C LYS A 137 6.47 8.04 -16.13
N SER A 138 6.34 9.27 -15.60
CA SER A 138 7.46 10.19 -15.46
C SER A 138 8.49 9.70 -14.43
N ALA A 139 8.02 9.12 -13.32
CA ALA A 139 8.88 8.61 -12.26
C ALA A 139 9.62 7.31 -12.62
N THR A 140 9.08 6.50 -13.55
CA THR A 140 9.67 5.20 -13.92
C THR A 140 10.43 5.21 -15.24
N LYS A 141 10.40 6.32 -15.99
CA LYS A 141 11.00 6.44 -17.34
C LYS A 141 12.49 6.08 -17.38
N ASP A 142 13.22 6.44 -16.33
CA ASP A 142 14.68 6.27 -16.28
C ASP A 142 15.11 4.90 -15.76
N VAL A 143 14.16 4.01 -15.42
CA VAL A 143 14.46 2.66 -14.96
C VAL A 143 14.19 1.68 -16.10
N PRO A 144 15.20 1.07 -16.75
CA PRO A 144 15.01 0.39 -18.04
C PRO A 144 13.97 -0.75 -18.01
N VAL A 145 14.17 -1.74 -17.13
CA VAL A 145 13.32 -2.93 -17.07
C VAL A 145 11.98 -2.63 -16.39
N ILE A 146 12.03 -1.90 -15.27
CA ILE A 146 10.84 -1.56 -14.48
C ILE A 146 9.96 -0.55 -15.22
N GLY A 147 10.57 0.44 -15.87
CA GLY A 147 9.88 1.47 -16.64
C GLY A 147 9.07 0.89 -17.79
N ASN A 148 9.65 -0.04 -18.55
CA ASN A 148 8.94 -0.73 -19.63
C ASN A 148 7.78 -1.59 -19.12
N PHE A 149 8.01 -2.36 -18.05
CA PHE A 149 6.96 -3.20 -17.46
C PHE A 149 5.79 -2.36 -16.89
N VAL A 150 6.13 -1.30 -16.16
CA VAL A 150 5.13 -0.37 -15.61
C VAL A 150 4.40 0.35 -16.74
N ALA A 151 5.09 0.80 -17.79
CA ALA A 151 4.45 1.43 -18.95
C ALA A 151 3.42 0.51 -19.61
N TYR A 152 3.72 -0.78 -19.76
CA TYR A 152 2.78 -1.76 -20.30
C TYR A 152 1.53 -1.94 -19.42
N LEU A 153 1.71 -2.05 -18.10
CA LEU A 153 0.59 -2.14 -17.15
C LEU A 153 -0.26 -0.86 -17.13
N LEU A 154 0.37 0.31 -17.25
CA LEU A 154 -0.31 1.60 -17.31
C LEU A 154 -1.12 1.74 -18.60
N GLU A 155 -0.54 1.39 -19.75
CA GLU A 155 -1.25 1.39 -21.03
C GLU A 155 -2.44 0.40 -21.00
N TYR A 156 -2.25 -0.78 -20.41
CA TYR A 156 -3.33 -1.73 -20.20
C TYR A 156 -4.44 -1.14 -19.31
N SER A 157 -4.09 -0.45 -18.22
CA SER A 157 -5.04 0.21 -17.33
C SER A 157 -5.80 1.36 -18.01
N GLU A 158 -5.11 2.13 -18.85
CA GLU A 158 -5.66 3.28 -19.58
C GLU A 158 -6.85 2.89 -20.46
N ARG A 159 -6.84 1.69 -21.03
CA ARG A 159 -7.94 1.17 -21.85
C ARG A 159 -9.26 1.07 -21.09
N PHE A 160 -9.20 0.94 -19.76
CA PHE A 160 -10.37 0.82 -18.89
C PHE A 160 -10.74 2.13 -18.17
N MET A 161 -10.00 3.22 -18.37
CA MET A 161 -10.24 4.53 -17.74
C MET A 161 -11.27 5.40 -18.49
N ARG A 162 -12.20 4.81 -19.26
CA ARG A 162 -13.25 5.56 -19.98
C ARG A 162 -14.28 6.19 -19.05
#